data_AF-A0A526YIJ5-F1
#
_entry.id   AF-A0A526YIJ5-F1
#
_cell.length_a   1.000
_cell.length_b   1.000
_cell.length_c   1.000
_cell.angle_alpha   90.00
_cell.angle_beta   90.00
_cell.angle_gamma   90.00
#
_symmetry.space_group_name_H-M   'P 1'
#
loop_
_entity.id
_entity.type
_entity.pdbx_description
1 polymer ?
#
loop_
_entity_poly.entity_id
_entity_poly.type
_entity_poly.pdbx_seq_one_letter_code
_entity_poly.pdbx_strand_id
1 'polypeptide(L)'
;GIPAGIFAAVKRGSWFDQATMGVALTGYSMPIFWWGLLLIIFFSGYLGWTPVSGRIGLQYFFKPTTGFMLIDSLISGKSGAFRSAASHLVLPAIVLATIPLAVIARQTRSAMLEVLGEDYVRTARAKGLAPRRVIGLHAFRNALIPVVTTIGL
;
A
#
# COMPACT_ATOMS: atom_id res chain seq x y z
N GLY A 1 3.88 -0.13 0.02
CA GLY A 1 5.00 -1.06 -0.16
C GLY A 1 6.31 -0.31 -0.04
N ILE A 2 6.57 0.61 -0.97
CA ILE A 2 7.84 1.33 -1.09
C ILE A 2 8.29 2.01 0.21
N PRO A 3 7.50 2.90 0.86
CA PRO A 3 7.98 3.61 2.05
C PRO A 3 8.27 2.65 3.22
N ALA A 4 7.41 1.64 3.40
CA ALA A 4 7.58 0.61 4.43
C ALA A 4 8.86 -0.23 4.18
N GLY A 5 9.14 -0.60 2.92
CA GLY A 5 10.35 -1.32 2.55
C GLY A 5 11.63 -0.51 2.76
N ILE A 6 11.62 0.78 2.41
CA ILE A 6 12.73 1.71 2.69
C ILE A 6 12.98 1.79 4.20
N PHE A 7 11.91 2.03 4.98
CA PHE A 7 12.04 2.21 6.42
C PHE A 7 12.54 0.95 7.13
N ALA A 8 12.03 -0.23 6.72
CA ALA A 8 12.50 -1.53 7.19
C ALA A 8 13.97 -1.78 6.84
N ALA A 9 14.43 -1.40 5.64
CA ALA A 9 15.82 -1.54 5.23
C ALA A 9 16.78 -0.60 5.99
N VAL A 10 16.38 0.66 6.16
CA VAL A 10 17.19 1.66 6.88
C VAL A 10 17.36 1.27 8.35
N LYS A 11 16.32 0.71 8.97
CA LYS A 11 16.36 0.19 10.34
C LYS A 11 16.39 -1.34 10.37
N ARG A 12 17.28 -1.96 9.57
CA ARG A 12 17.43 -3.42 9.48
C ARG A 12 17.57 -4.03 10.87
N GLY A 13 16.81 -5.09 11.14
CA GLY A 13 16.85 -5.82 12.42
C GLY A 13 16.13 -5.10 13.57
N SER A 14 15.56 -3.92 13.34
CA SER A 14 14.67 -3.29 14.33
C SER A 14 13.31 -3.97 14.39
N TRP A 15 12.54 -3.69 15.45
CA TRP A 15 11.17 -4.18 15.56
C TRP A 15 10.28 -3.72 14.39
N PHE A 16 10.54 -2.55 13.81
CA PHE A 16 9.80 -2.05 12.64
C PHE A 16 10.06 -2.90 11.40
N ASP A 17 11.30 -3.36 11.19
CA ASP A 17 11.66 -4.28 10.12
C ASP A 17 10.90 -5.60 10.28
N GLN A 18 10.99 -6.21 11.47
CA GLN A 18 10.34 -7.48 11.78
C GLN A 18 8.81 -7.39 11.70
N ALA A 19 8.20 -6.31 12.21
CA ALA A 19 6.76 -6.09 12.12
C ALA A 19 6.31 -5.91 10.66
N THR A 20 7.04 -5.13 9.86
CA THR A 20 6.71 -4.92 8.44
C THR A 20 6.80 -6.23 7.67
N MET A 21 7.85 -7.02 7.90
CA MET A 21 8.04 -8.31 7.23
C MET A 21 7.02 -9.35 7.71
N GLY A 22 6.74 -9.40 9.01
CA GLY A 22 5.72 -10.27 9.59
C GLY A 22 4.35 -10.01 8.98
N VAL A 23 3.91 -8.75 8.98
CA VAL A 23 2.62 -8.35 8.39
C VAL A 23 2.58 -8.66 6.88
N ALA A 24 3.66 -8.40 6.15
CA ALA A 24 3.74 -8.70 4.72
C ALA A 24 3.66 -10.22 4.44
N LEU A 25 4.28 -11.05 5.28
CA LEU A 25 4.21 -12.51 5.19
C LEU A 25 2.81 -13.02 5.52
N THR A 26 2.23 -12.60 6.64
CA THR A 26 0.88 -13.01 7.04
C THR A 26 -0.16 -12.64 6.00
N GLY A 27 -0.12 -11.42 5.47
CA GLY A 27 -1.04 -10.97 4.43
C GLY A 27 -0.87 -11.70 3.09
N TYR A 28 0.32 -12.22 2.79
CA TYR A 28 0.58 -13.02 1.59
C TYR A 28 0.18 -14.50 1.76
N SER A 29 0.31 -15.03 2.97
CA SER A 29 0.09 -16.46 3.24
C SER A 29 -1.39 -16.85 3.34
N MET A 30 -2.30 -15.92 3.57
CA MET A 30 -3.73 -16.21 3.63
C MET A 30 -4.38 -16.19 2.24
N PRO A 31 -5.28 -17.14 1.91
CA PRO A 31 -6.08 -17.06 0.68
C PRO A 31 -6.87 -15.75 0.63
N ILE A 32 -6.81 -15.06 -0.52
CA ILE A 32 -7.39 -13.71 -0.68
C ILE A 32 -8.88 -13.65 -0.35
N PHE A 33 -9.63 -14.70 -0.68
CA PHE A 33 -11.06 -14.77 -0.39
C PHE A 33 -11.34 -14.86 1.12
N TRP A 34 -10.54 -15.65 1.84
CA TRP A 34 -10.67 -15.81 3.29
C TRP A 34 -10.35 -14.51 4.00
N TRP A 35 -9.27 -13.85 3.58
CA TRP A 35 -8.91 -12.52 4.06
C TRP A 35 -10.02 -11.50 3.83
N GLY A 36 -10.62 -11.49 2.64
CA GLY A 36 -11.78 -10.65 2.33
C GLY A 36 -12.99 -10.93 3.21
N LEU A 37 -13.35 -12.19 3.43
CA LEU A 37 -14.47 -12.57 4.28
C LEU A 37 -14.25 -12.16 5.74
N LEU A 38 -13.04 -12.39 6.28
CA LEU A 38 -12.69 -11.97 7.65
C LEU A 38 -12.80 -10.45 7.82
N LEU A 39 -12.30 -9.67 6.85
CA LEU A 39 -12.40 -8.22 6.87
C LEU A 39 -13.86 -7.75 6.78
N ILE A 40 -14.70 -8.39 5.97
CA ILE A 40 -16.14 -8.08 5.90
C ILE A 40 -16.81 -8.37 7.25
N ILE A 41 -16.61 -9.55 7.82
CA ILE A 41 -17.21 -9.92 9.12
C ILE A 41 -16.78 -8.94 10.21
N PHE A 42 -15.51 -8.56 10.23
CA PHE A 42 -14.98 -7.66 11.25
C PHE A 42 -15.42 -6.20 11.06
N PHE A 43 -15.16 -5.60 9.90
CA PHE A 43 -15.40 -4.18 9.67
C PHE A 43 -16.85 -3.86 9.32
N SER A 44 -17.54 -4.78 8.64
CA SER A 44 -18.94 -4.59 8.25
C SER A 44 -19.90 -5.19 9.27
N GLY A 45 -19.63 -6.40 9.75
CA GLY A 45 -20.49 -7.10 10.71
C GLY A 45 -20.39 -6.53 12.12
N TYR A 46 -19.21 -6.58 12.73
CA TYR A 46 -19.03 -6.18 14.13
C TYR A 46 -18.90 -4.66 14.31
N LEU A 47 -18.06 -4.00 13.52
CA LEU A 47 -17.78 -2.57 13.68
C LEU A 47 -18.80 -1.66 12.98
N GLY A 48 -19.47 -2.15 11.93
CA GLY A 48 -20.39 -1.35 11.12
C GLY A 48 -19.74 -0.16 10.40
N TRP A 49 -18.42 -0.20 10.18
CA TRP A 49 -17.68 0.90 9.55
C TRP A 49 -17.88 0.96 8.03
N THR A 50 -18.00 -0.20 7.40
CA THR A 50 -18.11 -0.33 5.94
C THR A 50 -19.34 -1.13 5.55
N PRO A 51 -19.94 -0.87 4.37
CA PRO A 51 -21.01 -1.70 3.84
C PRO A 51 -20.56 -3.12 3.50
N VAL A 52 -21.48 -4.09 3.58
CA VAL A 52 -21.20 -5.51 3.33
C VAL A 52 -20.97 -5.79 1.84
N SER A 53 -21.73 -5.11 0.99
CA SER A 53 -21.76 -5.37 -0.46
C SER A 53 -22.28 -4.15 -1.22
N GLY A 54 -22.14 -4.19 -2.54
CA GLY A 54 -22.56 -3.13 -3.46
C GLY A 54 -21.44 -2.15 -3.81
N ARG A 55 -21.75 -1.21 -4.70
CA ARG A 55 -20.83 -0.14 -5.14
C ARG A 55 -21.18 1.22 -4.52
N ILE A 56 -22.42 1.39 -4.11
CA ILE A 56 -22.98 2.57 -3.46
C ILE A 56 -24.29 2.17 -2.76
N GLY A 57 -24.72 2.94 -1.76
CA GLY A 57 -25.98 2.68 -1.07
C GLY A 57 -27.19 2.81 -2.00
N LEU A 58 -28.21 1.98 -1.77
CA LEU A 58 -29.42 1.87 -2.61
C LEU A 58 -30.21 3.17 -2.72
N GLN A 59 -30.06 4.09 -1.76
CA GLN A 59 -30.69 5.41 -1.77
C GLN A 59 -30.12 6.39 -2.81
N TYR A 60 -28.94 6.09 -3.38
CA TYR A 60 -28.26 6.96 -4.33
C TYR A 60 -28.40 6.43 -5.77
N PHE A 61 -29.34 7.01 -6.51
CA PHE A 61 -29.52 6.72 -7.94
C PHE A 61 -29.13 7.94 -8.81
N PHE A 62 -28.17 7.80 -9.71
CA PHE A 62 -27.77 8.83 -10.67
C PHE A 62 -27.27 8.20 -11.96
N LYS A 63 -27.37 8.92 -13.08
CA LYS A 63 -26.91 8.45 -14.39
C LYS A 63 -25.37 8.53 -14.45
N PRO A 64 -24.65 7.44 -14.75
CA PRO A 64 -23.20 7.48 -14.94
C PRO A 64 -22.84 8.40 -16.10
N THR A 65 -21.93 9.35 -15.88
CA THR A 65 -21.48 10.30 -16.91
C THR A 65 -20.09 9.95 -17.39
N THR A 66 -19.17 9.69 -16.46
CA THR A 66 -17.77 9.32 -16.73
C THR A 66 -17.52 7.81 -16.64
N GLY A 67 -18.39 7.07 -15.96
CA GLY A 67 -18.21 5.64 -15.68
C GLY A 67 -17.36 5.36 -14.42
N PHE A 68 -16.71 6.38 -13.86
CA PHE A 68 -16.00 6.29 -12.59
C PHE A 68 -16.94 6.63 -11.43
N MET A 69 -17.28 5.63 -10.61
CA MET A 69 -18.26 5.80 -9.52
C MET A 69 -17.93 6.96 -8.56
N LEU A 70 -16.66 7.13 -8.19
CA LEU A 70 -16.25 8.22 -7.30
C LEU A 70 -16.47 9.60 -7.93
N ILE A 71 -16.10 9.75 -9.21
CA ILE A 71 -16.26 11.00 -9.95
C ILE A 71 -17.74 11.29 -10.18
N ASP A 72 -18.49 10.30 -10.66
CA ASP A 72 -19.92 10.42 -10.93
C ASP A 72 -20.70 10.73 -9.64
N SER A 73 -20.34 10.13 -8.50
CA SER A 73 -20.96 10.42 -7.21
C SER A 73 -20.70 11.85 -6.72
N LEU A 74 -19.55 12.44 -7.06
CA LEU A 74 -19.20 13.81 -6.71
C LEU A 74 -19.96 14.82 -7.57
N ILE A 75 -20.06 14.55 -8.87
CA ILE A 75 -20.76 15.41 -9.85
C ILE A 75 -22.29 15.30 -9.71
N SER A 76 -22.80 14.18 -9.18
CA SER A 76 -24.24 13.93 -9.04
C SER A 76 -25.00 14.97 -8.18
N GLY A 77 -24.30 15.79 -7.40
CA GLY A 77 -24.91 16.79 -6.50
C GLY A 77 -25.63 16.19 -5.29
N LYS A 78 -25.65 14.86 -5.13
CA LYS A 78 -26.29 14.19 -3.99
C LYS A 78 -25.38 14.21 -2.76
N SER A 79 -25.81 14.91 -1.71
CA SER A 79 -25.10 14.94 -0.44
C SER A 79 -24.92 13.53 0.13
N GLY A 80 -23.67 13.14 0.39
CA GLY A 80 -23.34 11.82 0.97
C GLY A 80 -23.10 10.69 -0.04
N ALA A 81 -23.41 10.88 -1.33
CA ALA A 81 -23.18 9.85 -2.37
C ALA A 81 -21.70 9.50 -2.50
N PHE A 82 -20.82 10.51 -2.48
CA PHE A 82 -19.36 10.30 -2.52
C PHE A 82 -18.85 9.51 -1.32
N ARG A 83 -19.28 9.87 -0.10
CA ARG A 83 -18.88 9.15 1.12
C ARG A 83 -19.35 7.70 1.07
N SER A 84 -20.56 7.46 0.58
CA SER A 84 -21.07 6.11 0.35
C SER A 84 -20.22 5.36 -0.66
N ALA A 85 -19.91 5.93 -1.83
CA ALA A 85 -19.08 5.27 -2.83
C ALA A 85 -17.68 4.94 -2.29
N ALA A 86 -17.06 5.88 -1.56
CA ALA A 86 -15.76 5.67 -0.93
C ALA A 86 -15.80 4.52 0.09
N SER A 87 -16.81 4.47 0.98
CA SER A 87 -16.90 3.42 1.99
C SER A 87 -17.09 2.01 1.41
N HIS A 88 -17.79 1.88 0.28
CA HIS A 88 -17.93 0.60 -0.43
C HIS A 88 -16.62 0.14 -1.09
N LEU A 89 -15.70 1.05 -1.39
CA LEU A 89 -14.42 0.73 -2.05
C LEU A 89 -13.29 0.36 -1.07
N VAL A 90 -13.36 0.78 0.20
CA VAL A 90 -12.27 0.61 1.17
C VAL A 90 -11.88 -0.87 1.35
N LEU A 91 -12.84 -1.75 1.67
CA LEU A 91 -12.51 -3.16 1.92
C LEU A 91 -11.97 -3.87 0.67
N PRO A 92 -12.64 -3.82 -0.51
CA PRO A 92 -12.11 -4.42 -1.72
C PRO A 92 -10.73 -3.89 -2.09
N ALA A 93 -10.49 -2.58 -1.94
CA ALA A 93 -9.19 -1.99 -2.22
C ALA A 93 -8.10 -2.51 -1.28
N ILE A 94 -8.36 -2.62 0.02
CA ILE A 94 -7.40 -3.17 1.00
C ILE A 94 -7.10 -4.64 0.68
N VAL A 95 -8.13 -5.44 0.43
CA VAL A 95 -7.99 -6.86 0.08
C VAL A 95 -7.10 -7.02 -1.14
N LEU A 96 -7.46 -6.38 -2.26
CA LEU A 96 -6.71 -6.49 -3.52
C LEU A 96 -5.30 -5.91 -3.42
N ALA A 97 -5.10 -4.85 -2.63
CA ALA A 97 -3.78 -4.25 -2.44
C ALA A 97 -2.86 -5.11 -1.56
N THR A 98 -3.38 -6.03 -0.74
CA THR A 98 -2.59 -6.74 0.28
C THR A 98 -1.39 -7.47 -0.32
N ILE A 99 -1.60 -8.26 -1.37
CA ILE A 99 -0.54 -9.06 -2.04
C ILE A 99 0.53 -8.16 -2.70
N PRO A 100 0.19 -7.25 -3.64
CA PRO A 100 1.20 -6.42 -4.28
C PRO A 100 1.91 -5.51 -3.27
N LEU A 101 1.22 -5.03 -2.23
CA LEU A 101 1.83 -4.24 -1.18
C LEU A 101 2.94 -5.01 -0.45
N ALA A 102 2.69 -6.27 -0.11
CA ALA A 102 3.65 -7.16 0.51
C ALA A 102 4.85 -7.46 -0.40
N VAL A 103 4.61 -7.80 -1.66
CA VAL A 103 5.66 -8.05 -2.65
C VAL A 103 6.55 -6.82 -2.83
N ILE A 104 5.95 -5.67 -3.11
CA ILE A 104 6.67 -4.40 -3.31
C ILE A 104 7.45 -4.03 -2.04
N ALA A 105 6.89 -4.20 -0.84
CA ALA A 105 7.59 -3.90 0.40
C ALA A 105 8.84 -4.77 0.59
N ARG A 106 8.73 -6.09 0.40
CA ARG A 106 9.87 -7.01 0.54
C ARG A 106 10.95 -6.73 -0.50
N GLN A 107 10.56 -6.53 -1.75
CA GLN A 107 11.51 -6.26 -2.83
C GLN A 107 12.21 -4.91 -2.65
N THR A 108 11.46 -3.86 -2.31
CA THR A 108 12.05 -2.55 -1.99
C THR A 108 13.03 -2.68 -0.83
N ARG A 109 12.69 -3.45 0.20
CA ARG A 109 13.58 -3.69 1.35
C ARG A 109 14.87 -4.38 0.91
N SER A 110 14.78 -5.47 0.16
CA SER A 110 15.96 -6.22 -0.30
C SER A 110 16.86 -5.36 -1.18
N ALA A 111 16.29 -4.66 -2.16
CA ALA A 111 17.05 -3.76 -3.05
C ALA A 111 17.71 -2.60 -2.28
N MET A 112 17.00 -2.02 -1.29
CA MET A 112 17.56 -0.99 -0.43
C MET A 112 18.72 -1.51 0.42
N LEU A 113 18.63 -2.74 0.95
CA LEU A 113 19.69 -3.33 1.76
C LEU A 113 20.96 -3.60 0.96
N GLU A 114 20.81 -4.11 -0.26
CA GLU A 114 21.90 -4.32 -1.21
C GLU A 114 22.60 -2.99 -1.51
N VAL A 115 21.83 -2.01 -1.98
CA VAL A 115 22.36 -0.69 -2.34
C VAL A 115 22.99 0.04 -1.16
N LEU A 116 22.42 -0.04 0.05
CA LEU A 116 23.02 0.58 1.23
C LEU A 116 24.39 -0.02 1.63
N GLY A 117 24.70 -1.23 1.13
CA GLY A 117 25.96 -1.92 1.33
C GLY A 117 27.09 -1.48 0.39
N GLU A 118 26.75 -0.81 -0.71
CA GLU A 118 27.65 -0.41 -1.81
C GLU A 118 28.71 0.63 -1.43
N ASP A 119 29.85 0.57 -2.11
CA ASP A 119 31.01 1.43 -1.83
C ASP A 119 30.77 2.91 -2.12
N TYR A 120 29.95 3.23 -3.13
CA TYR A 120 29.57 4.62 -3.41
C TYR A 120 28.71 5.21 -2.28
N VAL A 121 27.90 4.40 -1.61
CA VAL A 121 27.10 4.83 -0.44
C VAL A 121 28.01 5.05 0.77
N ARG A 122 29.00 4.18 0.99
CA ARG A 122 30.01 4.35 2.05
C ARG A 122 30.83 5.62 1.82
N THR A 123 31.26 5.85 0.58
CA THR A 123 31.98 7.07 0.18
C THR A 123 31.14 8.33 0.40
N ALA A 124 29.85 8.29 0.05
CA ALA A 124 28.93 9.39 0.30
C ALA A 124 28.80 9.72 1.81
N ARG A 125 28.76 8.70 2.67
CA ARG A 125 28.75 8.90 4.13
C ARG A 125 30.08 9.46 4.64
N ALA A 126 31.21 8.97 4.12
CA ALA A 126 32.55 9.46 4.48
C ALA A 126 32.75 10.94 4.10
N LYS A 127 32.11 11.40 3.01
CA LYS A 127 32.06 12.83 2.62
C LYS A 127 31.16 13.70 3.51
N GLY A 128 30.56 13.15 4.57
CA GLY A 128 29.71 13.91 5.51
C GLY A 128 28.33 14.24 4.98
N LEU A 129 27.85 13.60 3.91
CA LEU A 129 26.51 13.85 3.38
C LEU A 129 25.43 13.42 4.40
N ALA A 130 24.40 14.26 4.54
CA ALA A 130 23.30 14.00 5.46
C ALA A 130 22.61 12.65 5.18
N PRO A 131 22.21 11.88 6.21
CA PRO A 131 21.60 10.55 6.04
C PRO A 131 20.38 10.55 5.11
N ARG A 132 19.54 11.59 5.17
CA ARG A 132 18.38 11.75 4.28
C ARG A 132 18.77 11.85 2.81
N ARG A 133 19.88 12.53 2.49
CA ARG A 133 20.38 12.67 1.11
C ARG A 133 20.98 11.37 0.62
N VAL A 134 21.73 10.67 1.47
CA VAL A 134 22.29 9.35 1.16
C VAL A 134 21.17 8.33 0.90
N ILE A 135 20.17 8.25 1.78
CA ILE A 135 19.05 7.32 1.63
C ILE A 135 18.18 7.66 0.41
N GLY A 136 17.76 8.93 0.26
CA GLY A 136 16.84 9.32 -0.79
C GLY A 136 17.48 9.41 -2.17
N LEU A 137 18.58 10.15 -2.30
CA LEU A 137 19.16 10.47 -3.61
C LEU A 137 20.15 9.42 -4.10
N HIS A 138 20.92 8.79 -3.20
CA HIS A 138 21.98 7.86 -3.59
C HIS A 138 21.55 6.40 -3.50
N ALA A 139 20.81 6.03 -2.45
CA ALA A 139 20.39 4.66 -2.28
C ALA A 139 19.06 4.36 -2.98
N PHE A 140 18.00 5.11 -2.66
CA PHE A 140 16.65 4.81 -3.13
C PHE A 140 16.51 4.89 -4.64
N ARG A 141 17.14 5.87 -5.30
CA ARG A 141 17.12 5.99 -6.76
C ARG A 141 17.65 4.74 -7.46
N ASN A 142 18.68 4.09 -6.91
CA ASN A 142 19.25 2.87 -7.48
C ASN A 142 18.44 1.63 -7.07
N ALA A 143 17.93 1.59 -5.84
CA ALA A 143 17.06 0.51 -5.37
C ALA A 143 15.69 0.46 -6.08
N LEU A 144 15.28 1.53 -6.76
CA LEU A 144 14.03 1.58 -7.51
C LEU A 144 14.02 0.75 -8.78
N ILE A 145 15.18 0.41 -9.36
CA ILE A 145 15.28 -0.33 -10.62
C ILE A 145 14.42 -1.62 -10.59
N PRO A 146 14.63 -2.55 -9.64
CA PRO A 146 13.80 -3.77 -9.57
C PRO A 146 12.35 -3.49 -9.16
N VAL A 147 12.11 -2.47 -8.34
CA VAL A 147 10.77 -2.14 -7.82
C VAL A 147 9.86 -1.63 -8.94
N VAL A 148 10.38 -0.77 -9.82
CA VAL A 148 9.62 -0.23 -10.96
C VAL A 148 9.30 -1.33 -11.96
N THR A 149 10.24 -2.25 -12.22
CA THR A 149 9.99 -3.39 -13.11
C THR A 149 8.84 -4.25 -12.61
N THR A 150 8.79 -4.59 -11.31
CA THR A 150 7.70 -5.41 -10.77
C THR A 150 6.36 -4.68 -10.72
N ILE A 151 6.34 -3.36 -10.64
CA ILE A 151 5.10 -2.58 -10.77
C ILE A 151 4.61 -2.55 -12.23
N GLY A 152 5.53 -2.63 -13.20
CA GLY A 152 5.21 -2.58 -14.62
C GLY A 152 4.79 -3.91 -15.25
N LEU A 153 5.00 -5.03 -14.56
CA LEU A 153 4.54 -6.38 -14.97
C LEU A 153 3.12 -6.64 -14.47
#